data_AF-A0A914G5U6-F1
#
_entry.id   AF-A0A914G5U6-F1
#
_cell.length_a   1.000
_cell.length_b   1.000
_cell.length_c   1.000
_cell.angle_alpha   90.00
_cell.angle_beta   90.00
_cell.angle_gamma   90.00
#
_symmetry.space_group_name_H-M   'P 1'
#
loop_
_entity.id
_entity.type
_entity.pdbx_description
1 polymer ?
#
loop_
_entity_poly.entity_id
_entity_poly.type
_entity_poly.pdbx_seq_one_letter_code
_entity_poly.pdbx_strand_id
1 'polypeptide(L)' 'EISTSQKNPSYANNCDHCKIGFEDATLYDLHRGYHGYDNPFKCNRCGETCSSAVAFNLHLWRVKHD' A
#
# COMPACT_ATOMS: atom_id res chain seq x y z
N GLU A 1 -14.47 -18.70 19.79
CA GLU A 1 -14.68 -18.99 18.36
C GLU A 1 -14.11 -17.82 17.57
N ILE A 2 -12.86 -17.93 17.11
CA ILE A 2 -12.20 -16.84 16.39
C ILE A 2 -12.07 -17.36 14.96
N SER A 3 -13.01 -16.93 14.13
CA SER A 3 -13.10 -17.29 12.71
C SER A 3 -11.77 -17.00 12.03
N THR A 4 -11.06 -18.07 11.67
CA THR A 4 -9.96 -18.04 10.73
C THR A 4 -10.52 -17.59 9.39
N SER A 5 -10.34 -16.30 9.08
CA SER A 5 -10.66 -15.75 7.75
C SER A 5 -9.85 -16.49 6.69
N GLN A 6 -10.51 -17.47 6.09
CA GLN A 6 -10.41 -17.96 4.72
C GLN A 6 -9.26 -17.34 3.91
N LYS A 7 -8.09 -17.98 3.93
CA LYS A 7 -7.05 -17.78 2.90
C LYS A 7 -7.55 -18.41 1.60
N ASN A 8 -8.24 -17.63 0.78
CA ASN A 8 -8.45 -17.96 -0.62
C ASN A 8 -7.17 -17.60 -1.40
N PRO A 9 -6.53 -18.54 -2.11
CA PRO A 9 -5.39 -18.25 -2.94
C PRO A 9 -5.89 -17.70 -4.28
N SER A 10 -6.00 -16.38 -4.40
CA SER A 10 -6.36 -15.74 -5.67
C SER A 10 -5.65 -14.40 -5.80
N TYR A 11 -4.43 -14.45 -6.36
CA TYR A 11 -3.79 -13.50 -7.30
C TYR A 11 -4.03 -11.96 -7.25
N ALA A 12 -4.65 -11.36 -6.23
CA ALA A 12 -5.25 -10.02 -6.39
C ALA A 12 -4.92 -8.98 -5.31
N ASN A 13 -3.78 -9.10 -4.61
CA ASN A 13 -3.29 -8.02 -3.73
C ASN A 13 -2.26 -7.13 -4.45
N ASN A 14 -2.50 -6.84 -5.72
CA ASN A 14 -1.67 -5.93 -6.50
C ASN A 14 -2.25 -4.52 -6.42
N CYS A 15 -1.44 -3.54 -6.07
CA CYS A 15 -1.88 -2.16 -6.10
C CYS A 15 -1.98 -1.66 -7.54
N ASP A 16 -3.11 -1.09 -7.93
CA ASP A 16 -3.32 -0.64 -9.30
C ASP A 16 -2.50 0.57 -9.70
N HIS A 17 -2.08 1.38 -8.73
CA HIS A 17 -1.31 2.60 -8.97
C HIS A 17 0.17 2.33 -9.16
N CYS A 18 0.73 1.41 -8.38
CA CYS A 18 2.18 1.19 -8.31
C CYS A 18 2.60 -0.23 -8.74
N LYS A 19 1.63 -1.12 -9.00
CA LYS A 19 1.79 -2.52 -9.45
C LYS A 19 2.61 -3.41 -8.50
N ILE A 20 2.80 -2.98 -7.25
CA ILE A 20 3.40 -3.81 -6.20
C ILE A 20 2.37 -4.84 -5.72
N GLY A 21 2.82 -6.09 -5.62
CA GLY A 21 2.06 -7.20 -5.04
C GLY A 21 2.40 -7.38 -3.56
N PHE A 22 1.40 -7.74 -2.78
CA PHE A 22 1.52 -8.02 -1.35
C PHE A 22 1.14 -9.48 -1.05
N GLU A 23 1.88 -10.10 -0.13
CA GLU A 23 1.61 -11.47 0.31
C GLU A 23 0.37 -11.56 1.19
N ASP A 24 0.04 -10.48 1.90
CA ASP A 24 -1.07 -10.40 2.85
C ASP A 24 -2.01 -9.24 2.53
N ALA A 25 -3.31 -9.48 2.72
CA ALA A 25 -4.35 -8.48 2.46
C ALA A 25 -4.27 -7.28 3.42
N THR A 26 -3.84 -7.48 4.66
CA THR A 26 -3.64 -6.40 5.64
C THR A 26 -2.54 -5.45 5.19
N LEU A 27 -1.43 -5.99 4.67
CA LEU A 27 -0.35 -5.19 4.12
C LEU A 27 -0.79 -4.41 2.87
N TYR A 28 -1.61 -5.03 2.02
CA TYR A 28 -2.21 -4.38 0.87
C TYR A 28 -3.13 -3.21 1.28
N ASP A 29 -4.03 -3.42 2.23
CA ASP A 29 -4.94 -2.38 2.71
C ASP A 29 -4.20 -1.23 3.38
N LEU A 30 -3.20 -1.55 4.20
CA LEU A 30 -2.31 -0.55 4.81
C LEU A 30 -1.61 0.28 3.73
N HIS A 31 -1.01 -0.38 2.73
CA HIS A 31 -0.34 0.30 1.62
C HIS A 31 -1.28 1.24 0.86
N ARG A 32 -2.49 0.79 0.53
CA ARG A 32 -3.48 1.63 -0.17
C ARG A 32 -3.85 2.87 0.63
N GLY A 33 -3.89 2.77 1.96
CA GLY A 33 -4.18 3.91 2.84
C GLY A 33 -3.15 5.04 2.77
N TYR A 34 -1.92 4.77 2.31
CA TYR A 34 -0.89 5.78 2.13
C TYR A 34 -1.00 6.55 0.81
N HIS A 35 -1.72 6.03 -0.19
CA HIS A 35 -1.95 6.76 -1.43
C HIS A 35 -2.89 7.95 -1.17
N GLY A 36 -2.54 9.11 -1.71
CA GLY A 36 -3.36 10.31 -1.63
C GLY A 36 -4.61 10.18 -2.51
N TYR A 37 -5.71 10.79 -2.06
CA TYR A 37 -6.97 10.80 -2.81
C TYR A 37 -6.88 11.55 -4.14
N ASP A 38 -6.15 12.67 -4.16
CA ASP A 38 -5.95 13.51 -5.35
C ASP A 38 -4.82 13.01 -6.26
N ASN A 39 -3.80 12.39 -5.68
CA ASN A 39 -2.64 11.89 -6.40
C ASN A 39 -2.14 10.60 -5.72
N PRO A 40 -2.10 9.47 -6.45
CA PRO A 40 -1.60 8.22 -5.89
C PRO A 40 -0.18 8.33 -5.34
N PHE A 41 0.70 9.11 -5.96
CA PHE A 41 2.10 9.20 -5.51
C PHE A 41 2.33 10.29 -4.47
N LYS A 42 1.28 10.90 -3.94
CA LYS A 42 1.34 11.79 -2.78
C LYS A 42 1.00 11.00 -1.52
N CYS A 43 1.89 11.00 -0.55
CA CYS A 43 1.68 10.31 0.72
C CYS A 43 0.53 10.98 1.49
N ASN A 44 -0.53 10.22 1.79
CA ASN A 44 -1.68 10.69 2.54
C ASN A 44 -1.35 10.99 4.02
N ARG A 45 -0.23 10.48 4.54
CA ARG A 45 0.19 10.70 5.94
C ARG A 45 1.01 11.97 6.12
N CYS A 46 1.97 12.25 5.23
CA CYS A 46 2.88 13.39 5.38
C CYS A 46 2.81 14.42 4.24
N GLY A 47 2.05 14.16 3.18
CA GLY A 47 1.90 15.04 2.03
C GLY A 47 3.04 15.00 1.00
N GLU A 48 4.09 14.20 1.24
CA GLU A 48 5.25 14.07 0.33
C GLU A 48 4.80 13.56 -1.03
N THR A 49 5.14 14.29 -2.09
CA THR A 49 4.82 13.88 -3.46
C THR A 49 6.02 13.23 -4.11
N CYS A 50 5.89 11.94 -4.40
CA CYS A 50 6.91 11.15 -5.06
C CYS A 50 6.75 11.20 -6.59
N SER A 51 7.87 11.14 -7.32
CA SER A 51 7.88 11.20 -8.79
C SER A 51 7.58 9.86 -9.47
N SER A 52 7.57 8.75 -8.74
CA SER A 52 7.32 7.42 -9.28
C SER A 52 6.83 6.44 -8.22
N ALA A 53 6.29 5.31 -8.67
CA ALA A 53 5.92 4.17 -7.83
C ALA A 53 7.09 3.66 -6.97
N VAL A 54 8.29 3.58 -7.54
CA VAL A 54 9.50 3.12 -6.82
C VAL A 54 9.90 4.11 -5.73
N ALA A 55 9.89 5.41 -6.04
CA ALA A 55 10.19 6.46 -5.07
C ALA A 55 9.16 6.48 -3.93
N PHE A 56 7.87 6.32 -4.25
CA PHE A 56 6.79 6.24 -3.27
C PHE A 56 6.95 5.04 -2.34
N ASN A 57 7.23 3.85 -2.89
CA ASN A 57 7.46 2.67 -2.05
C ASN A 57 8.69 2.85 -1.17
N LEU A 58 9.79 3.38 -1.71
CA LEU A 58 10.98 3.62 -0.92
C LEU A 58 10.73 4.63 0.22
N HIS A 59 9.90 5.64 -0.03
CA HIS A 59 9.44 6.56 0.99
C HIS A 59 8.72 5.82 2.12
N LEU A 60 7.77 4.93 1.84
CA LEU A 60 7.06 4.15 2.87
C LEU A 60 7.96 3.20 3.66
N TRP A 61 9.00 2.66 3.03
CA TRP A 61 9.97 1.77 3.71
C TRP A 61 10.96 2.53 4.59
N ARG A 62 11.39 3.72 4.18
CA ARG A 62 12.42 4.50 4.87
C ARG A 62 11.83 5.46 5.91
N VAL A 63 10.69 6.05 5.61
CA VAL A 63 10.02 7.02 6.46
C VAL A 63 9.01 6.27 7.31
N LYS A 64 9.25 6.27 8.62
CA LYS A 64 8.27 5.78 9.57
C LYS A 64 7.16 6.81 9.69
N HIS A 65 5.93 6.34 9.51
CA HIS A 65 4.72 7.08 9.80
C HIS A 65 4.08 6.43 11.01
N ASP A 66 3.84 7.21 12.06
CA ASP A 66 3.12 6.77 13.27
C ASP A 66 1.60 6.66 13.01
#